data_AF-A0AAW1EVR5-F1
#
_entry.id   AF-A0AAW1EVR5-F1
#
_cell.length_a   1.000
_cell.length_b   1.000
_cell.length_c   1.000
_cell.angle_alpha   90.00
_cell.angle_beta   90.00
_cell.angle_gamma   90.00
#
_symmetry.space_group_name_H-M   'P 1'
#
loop_
_entity.id
_entity.type
_entity.pdbx_description
1 polymer ?
#
loop_
_entity_poly.entity_id
_entity_poly.type
_entity_poly.pdbx_seq_one_letter_code
_entity_poly.pdbx_strand_id
1 'polypeptide(L)'
;MISIGGLTGFWMIALLTLHGADVGETNRSSFNEPDVPFPPAYPTAQNLAAICHQGQGRPRYLPGFFPRSRVSHFRRRGNAINRLESWYSYCCSDQIAQQNHQILCCAQQAWRQTLTQFCTEEFSTMTGAYVCCGDRGDAQWACFNRELPNPNYDPTPGYIAPPVPVEPGFTFNAC
;
A
#
# COMPACT_ATOMS: atom_id res chain seq x y z
N MET A 1 -25.57 76.32 -20.98
CA MET A 1 -24.95 77.32 -20.09
C MET A 1 -24.21 76.59 -18.99
N ILE A 2 -22.90 76.83 -18.90
CA ILE A 2 -22.09 76.96 -17.67
C ILE A 2 -22.09 75.71 -16.75
N SER A 3 -21.09 74.83 -16.80
CA SER A 3 -19.73 74.98 -16.21
C SER A 3 -19.73 75.27 -14.71
N ILE A 4 -19.64 74.24 -13.88
CA ILE A 4 -19.13 74.24 -12.50
C ILE A 4 -18.55 72.82 -12.30
N GLY A 5 -17.26 72.54 -12.08
CA GLY A 5 -16.24 73.30 -11.37
C GLY A 5 -16.24 72.87 -9.89
N GLY A 6 -15.65 71.71 -9.57
CA GLY A 6 -15.65 71.20 -8.19
C GLY A 6 -14.58 70.16 -7.92
N LEU A 7 -13.41 70.64 -7.50
CA LEU A 7 -12.26 69.88 -7.03
C LEU A 7 -12.60 69.13 -5.73
N THR A 8 -12.50 67.80 -5.73
CA THR A 8 -12.39 67.03 -4.48
C THR A 8 -11.40 65.88 -4.63
N GLY A 9 -10.19 66.13 -4.13
CA GLY A 9 -9.36 65.20 -3.37
C GLY A 9 -9.12 63.80 -3.92
N PHE A 10 -7.99 63.63 -4.59
CA PHE A 10 -7.31 62.34 -4.72
C PHE A 10 -6.86 61.84 -3.34
N TRP A 11 -7.64 60.97 -2.70
CA TRP A 11 -7.14 60.12 -1.63
C TRP A 11 -6.49 58.90 -2.26
N MET A 12 -5.16 58.97 -2.44
CA MET A 12 -4.34 57.81 -2.74
C MET A 12 -4.36 56.90 -1.52
N ILE A 13 -5.25 55.91 -1.51
CA ILE A 13 -5.19 54.80 -0.55
C ILE A 13 -3.96 53.97 -0.95
N ALA A 14 -2.87 54.14 -0.20
CA ALA A 14 -1.70 53.27 -0.36
C ALA A 14 -2.10 51.83 -0.04
N LEU A 15 -2.06 50.98 -1.06
CA LEU A 15 -2.14 49.53 -0.97
C LEU A 15 -0.98 49.01 -0.11
N LEU A 16 -1.25 48.67 1.15
CA LEU A 16 -0.44 47.73 1.90
C LEU A 16 -1.12 46.37 1.81
N THR A 17 -0.96 45.69 0.68
CA THR A 17 -1.19 44.25 0.62
C THR A 17 -0.10 43.59 1.45
N LEU A 18 -0.42 43.30 2.72
CA LEU A 18 0.35 42.38 3.54
C LEU A 18 0.24 41.01 2.86
N HIS A 19 1.22 40.68 2.02
CA HIS A 19 1.41 39.31 1.56
C HIS A 19 1.92 38.53 2.77
N GLY A 20 0.99 38.13 3.64
CA GLY A 20 1.21 36.99 4.50
C GLY A 20 1.35 35.77 3.60
N ALA A 21 2.59 35.48 3.20
CA ALA A 21 2.95 34.15 2.75
C ALA A 21 2.76 33.24 3.96
N ASP A 22 1.56 32.69 4.12
CA ASP A 22 1.37 31.51 4.95
C ASP A 22 1.97 30.35 4.16
N VAL A 23 3.30 30.26 4.26
CA VAL A 23 4.03 29.02 4.03
C VAL A 23 3.61 28.11 5.17
N GLY A 24 2.43 27.53 5.03
CA GLY A 24 2.00 26.32 5.73
C GLY A 24 2.78 25.12 5.19
N GLU A 25 4.09 25.26 5.09
CA GLU A 25 5.03 24.15 5.03
C GLU A 25 5.02 23.56 6.43
N THR A 26 4.08 22.64 6.66
CA THR A 26 4.17 21.74 7.79
C THR A 26 5.44 20.91 7.61
N ASN A 27 6.54 21.46 8.09
CA ASN A 27 7.73 20.76 8.46
C ASN A 27 7.33 19.80 9.59
N ARG A 28 6.88 18.62 9.20
CA ARG A 28 6.81 17.46 10.07
C ARG A 28 7.86 16.49 9.56
N SER A 29 9.12 16.76 9.91
CA SER A 29 10.19 15.78 10.15
C SER A 29 9.79 14.33 9.80
N SER A 30 9.71 14.00 8.51
CA SER A 30 9.51 12.62 8.08
C SER A 30 10.90 12.01 8.10
N PHE A 31 11.17 11.14 9.06
CA PHE A 31 12.14 10.09 8.78
C PHE A 31 11.76 9.49 7.42
N ASN A 32 12.73 9.28 6.52
CA ASN A 32 12.50 8.66 5.21
C ASN A 32 11.94 7.24 5.41
N GLU A 33 10.64 7.15 5.68
CA GLU A 33 9.93 5.91 5.98
C GLU A 33 9.82 5.12 4.67
N PRO A 34 10.22 3.83 4.66
CA PRO A 34 10.08 3.02 3.46
C PRO A 34 8.60 2.90 3.10
N ASP A 35 8.25 3.25 1.85
CA ASP A 35 6.90 3.06 1.33
C ASP A 35 6.63 1.56 1.14
N VAL A 36 5.80 0.99 2.02
CA VAL A 36 5.38 -0.41 2.00
C VAL A 36 3.85 -0.43 2.16
N PRO A 37 3.08 -0.49 1.05
CA PRO A 37 1.62 -0.41 1.05
C PRO A 37 1.03 -1.70 1.64
N PHE A 38 0.93 -1.71 2.97
CA PHE A 38 0.47 -2.83 3.77
C PHE A 38 -0.70 -2.38 4.67
N PRO A 39 -1.79 -3.15 4.76
CA PRO A 39 -1.96 -4.51 4.23
C PRO A 39 -2.34 -4.58 2.75
N PRO A 40 -2.00 -5.68 2.05
CA PRO A 40 -2.54 -5.94 0.72
C PRO A 40 -4.04 -6.22 0.79
N ALA A 41 -4.78 -5.80 -0.23
CA ALA A 41 -6.23 -5.99 -0.31
C ALA A 41 -6.65 -7.46 -0.37
N TYR A 42 -7.85 -7.79 0.11
CA TYR A 42 -8.38 -9.12 -0.06
C TYR A 42 -8.68 -9.41 -1.55
N PRO A 43 -8.34 -10.61 -2.09
CA PRO A 43 -8.68 -10.97 -3.45
C PRO A 43 -10.19 -11.08 -3.67
N THR A 44 -10.66 -10.40 -4.72
CA THR A 44 -12.03 -10.35 -5.18
C THR A 44 -12.07 -10.62 -6.68
N ALA A 45 -13.24 -10.92 -7.24
CA ALA A 45 -13.37 -11.06 -8.69
C ALA A 45 -12.97 -9.77 -9.44
N GLN A 46 -13.14 -8.60 -8.80
CA GLN A 46 -12.87 -7.29 -9.38
C GLN A 46 -11.37 -6.99 -9.50
N ASN A 47 -10.56 -7.39 -8.51
CA ASN A 47 -9.12 -7.13 -8.53
C ASN A 47 -8.28 -8.34 -9.00
N LEU A 48 -8.89 -9.50 -9.27
CA LEU A 48 -8.19 -10.72 -9.66
C LEU A 48 -7.33 -10.55 -10.93
N ALA A 49 -7.85 -9.83 -11.92
CA ALA A 49 -7.12 -9.58 -13.16
C ALA A 49 -5.84 -8.76 -12.91
N ALA A 50 -5.90 -7.75 -12.04
CA ALA A 50 -4.73 -6.97 -11.66
C ALA A 50 -3.74 -7.81 -10.86
N ILE A 51 -4.22 -8.63 -9.92
CA ILE A 51 -3.39 -9.58 -9.16
C ILE A 51 -2.55 -10.43 -10.11
N CYS A 52 -3.17 -11.06 -11.11
CA CYS A 52 -2.51 -11.99 -12.02
C CYS A 52 -1.66 -11.32 -13.11
N HIS A 53 -2.11 -10.19 -13.67
CA HIS A 53 -1.49 -9.63 -14.88
C HIS A 53 -0.61 -8.40 -14.63
N GLN A 54 -0.70 -7.78 -13.44
CA GLN A 54 0.02 -6.54 -13.13
C GLN A 54 1.10 -6.72 -12.07
N GLY A 55 1.40 -7.95 -11.64
CA GLY A 55 2.38 -8.24 -10.58
C GLY A 55 3.79 -7.74 -10.87
N GLN A 56 4.19 -7.64 -12.13
CA GLN A 56 5.50 -7.10 -12.53
C GLN A 56 5.59 -5.58 -12.31
N GLY A 57 4.46 -4.87 -12.25
CA GLY A 57 4.44 -3.44 -11.98
C GLY A 57 4.37 -3.09 -10.49
N ARG A 58 4.34 -4.09 -9.58
CA ARG A 58 4.22 -3.85 -8.13
C ARG A 58 5.56 -4.02 -7.41
N PRO A 59 5.91 -3.15 -6.43
CA PRO A 59 7.19 -3.20 -5.74
C PRO A 59 7.55 -4.56 -5.12
N ARG A 60 8.85 -4.83 -5.02
CA ARG A 60 9.43 -5.96 -4.28
C ARG A 60 10.42 -5.45 -3.25
N TYR A 61 10.38 -6.04 -2.06
CA TYR A 61 11.06 -5.54 -0.88
C TYR A 61 12.29 -6.37 -0.54
N LEU A 62 13.30 -6.31 -1.40
CA LEU A 62 14.59 -6.99 -1.18
C LEU A 62 15.39 -6.31 -0.05
N PRO A 63 16.43 -6.96 0.52
CA PRO A 63 17.21 -6.39 1.63
C PRO A 63 17.77 -4.97 1.37
N GLY A 64 18.11 -4.66 0.11
CA GLY A 64 18.63 -3.34 -0.31
C GLY A 64 17.59 -2.21 -0.33
N PHE A 65 16.29 -2.51 -0.27
CA PHE A 65 15.22 -1.51 -0.21
C PHE A 65 15.19 -0.75 1.12
N PHE A 66 15.61 -1.41 2.20
CA PHE A 66 15.43 -0.90 3.56
C PHE A 66 16.71 -0.25 4.11
N PRO A 67 16.62 0.91 4.80
CA PRO A 67 17.70 1.47 5.59
C PRO A 67 18.27 0.45 6.60
N ARG A 68 19.55 0.57 6.99
CA ARG A 68 20.21 -0.45 7.82
C ARG A 68 19.52 -0.69 9.18
N SER A 69 19.04 0.35 9.86
CA SER A 69 18.50 0.25 11.23
C SER A 69 17.07 0.80 11.34
N ARG A 70 16.39 0.45 12.45
CA ARG A 70 15.07 0.98 12.87
C ARG A 70 13.87 0.72 11.93
N VAL A 71 14.01 -0.18 10.96
CA VAL A 71 12.97 -0.51 9.95
C VAL A 71 12.57 -1.98 9.95
N SER A 72 12.73 -2.69 11.08
CA SER A 72 12.43 -4.12 11.18
C SER A 72 10.96 -4.46 10.89
N HIS A 73 10.02 -3.61 11.30
CA HIS A 73 8.61 -3.81 11.01
C HIS A 73 8.29 -3.63 9.51
N PHE A 74 8.90 -2.64 8.83
CA PHE A 74 8.78 -2.50 7.37
C PHE A 74 9.34 -3.70 6.63
N ARG A 75 10.48 -4.25 7.10
CA ARG A 75 11.04 -5.48 6.53
C ARG A 75 10.06 -6.64 6.60
N ARG A 76 9.39 -6.86 7.74
CA ARG A 76 8.41 -7.94 7.89
C ARG A 76 7.17 -7.72 7.01
N ARG A 77 6.67 -6.48 6.91
CA ARG A 77 5.59 -6.13 5.96
C ARG A 77 6.00 -6.38 4.51
N GLY A 78 7.20 -5.97 4.12
CA GLY A 78 7.74 -6.18 2.78
C GLY A 78 7.96 -7.66 2.46
N ASN A 79 8.44 -8.45 3.42
CA ASN A 79 8.56 -9.90 3.29
C ASN A 79 7.20 -10.55 3.10
N ALA A 80 6.17 -10.13 3.86
CA ALA A 80 4.81 -10.61 3.68
C ALA A 80 4.28 -10.28 2.27
N ILE A 81 4.52 -9.07 1.75
CA ILE A 81 4.13 -8.73 0.37
C ILE A 81 4.88 -9.59 -0.65
N ASN A 82 6.20 -9.75 -0.53
CA ASN A 82 6.98 -10.60 -1.45
C ASN A 82 6.46 -12.04 -1.48
N ARG A 83 6.12 -12.59 -0.30
CA ARG A 83 5.53 -13.93 -0.17
C ARG A 83 4.19 -14.02 -0.87
N LEU A 84 3.30 -13.06 -0.62
CA LEU A 84 1.99 -13.03 -1.25
C LEU A 84 2.10 -12.97 -2.77
N GLU A 85 3.01 -12.14 -3.30
CA GLU A 85 3.25 -11.98 -4.72
C GLU A 85 3.81 -13.25 -5.38
N SER A 86 4.70 -13.96 -4.67
CA SER A 86 5.17 -15.28 -5.11
C SER A 86 4.02 -16.29 -5.17
N TRP A 87 3.13 -16.31 -4.17
CA TRP A 87 2.01 -17.26 -4.14
C TRP A 87 0.89 -16.89 -5.12
N TYR A 88 0.68 -15.60 -5.40
CA TYR A 88 -0.19 -15.18 -6.50
C TYR A 88 0.35 -15.63 -7.86
N SER A 89 1.66 -15.56 -8.08
CA SER A 89 2.26 -16.08 -9.31
C SER A 89 1.99 -17.58 -9.48
N TYR A 90 1.99 -18.34 -8.38
CA TYR A 90 1.57 -19.74 -8.39
C TYR A 90 0.07 -19.91 -8.70
N CYS A 91 -0.81 -19.18 -8.01
CA CYS A 91 -2.27 -19.25 -8.25
C CYS A 91 -2.68 -18.85 -9.66
N CYS A 92 -1.96 -17.92 -10.28
CA CYS A 92 -2.22 -17.41 -11.62
C CYS A 92 -1.47 -18.19 -12.72
N SER A 93 -0.78 -19.29 -12.36
CA SER A 93 -0.08 -20.14 -13.33
C SER A 93 -1.07 -20.96 -14.17
N ASP A 94 -0.66 -21.36 -15.37
CA ASP A 94 -1.48 -22.14 -16.31
C ASP A 94 -2.03 -23.46 -15.73
N GLN A 95 -1.39 -23.98 -14.67
CA GLN A 95 -1.82 -25.18 -13.96
C GLN A 95 -3.18 -24.98 -13.25
N ILE A 96 -3.44 -23.77 -12.74
CA ILE A 96 -4.64 -23.41 -11.99
C ILE A 96 -5.56 -22.51 -12.84
N ALA A 97 -5.00 -21.81 -13.83
CA ALA A 97 -5.68 -20.78 -14.61
C ALA A 97 -6.82 -21.27 -15.53
N GLN A 98 -7.16 -22.55 -15.50
CA GLN A 98 -8.25 -23.15 -16.28
C GLN A 98 -9.64 -22.63 -15.83
N GLN A 99 -9.79 -22.17 -14.58
CA GLN A 99 -11.06 -21.70 -14.03
C GLN A 99 -10.88 -20.49 -13.09
N ASN A 100 -11.49 -19.35 -13.41
CA ASN A 100 -11.41 -18.12 -12.59
C ASN A 100 -11.80 -18.34 -11.12
N HIS A 101 -12.74 -19.25 -10.84
CA HIS A 101 -13.13 -19.59 -9.47
C HIS A 101 -11.99 -20.25 -8.68
N GLN A 102 -11.22 -21.16 -9.29
CA GLN A 102 -10.09 -21.81 -8.66
C GLN A 102 -8.93 -20.83 -8.42
N ILE A 103 -8.67 -19.93 -9.38
CA ILE A 103 -7.67 -18.86 -9.20
C ILE A 103 -8.05 -17.97 -8.02
N LEU A 104 -9.31 -17.52 -7.97
CA LEU A 104 -9.80 -16.67 -6.88
C LEU A 104 -9.70 -17.39 -5.53
N CYS A 105 -10.16 -18.64 -5.46
CA CYS A 105 -10.05 -19.49 -4.28
C CYS A 105 -8.59 -19.61 -3.80
N CYS A 106 -7.67 -19.93 -4.70
CA CYS A 106 -6.24 -20.04 -4.41
C CYS A 106 -5.69 -18.70 -3.87
N ALA A 107 -5.96 -17.59 -4.56
CA ALA A 107 -5.47 -16.27 -4.16
C ALA A 107 -6.01 -15.85 -2.77
N GLN A 108 -7.28 -16.12 -2.48
CA GLN A 108 -7.88 -15.84 -1.18
C GLN A 108 -7.25 -16.66 -0.05
N GLN A 109 -6.90 -17.92 -0.33
CA GLN A 109 -6.17 -18.76 0.62
C GLN A 109 -4.72 -18.29 0.80
N ALA A 110 -4.03 -17.91 -0.28
CA ALA A 110 -2.68 -17.33 -0.24
C ALA A 110 -2.64 -16.06 0.63
N TRP A 111 -3.63 -15.18 0.48
CA TRP A 111 -3.77 -13.97 1.28
C TRP A 111 -3.91 -14.27 2.77
N ARG A 112 -4.83 -15.17 3.15
CA ARG A 112 -5.04 -15.57 4.55
C ARG A 112 -3.79 -16.22 5.14
N GLN A 113 -3.20 -17.18 4.43
CA GLN A 113 -2.00 -17.88 4.91
C GLN A 113 -0.81 -16.94 5.07
N THR A 114 -0.62 -15.99 4.14
CA THR A 114 0.45 -15.00 4.23
C THR A 114 0.31 -14.13 5.46
N LEU A 115 -0.90 -13.65 5.75
CA LEU A 115 -1.16 -12.80 6.91
C LEU A 115 -1.08 -13.58 8.24
N THR A 116 -1.49 -14.86 8.26
CA THR A 116 -1.24 -15.76 9.40
C THR A 116 0.27 -15.90 9.68
N GLN A 117 1.06 -16.12 8.63
CA GLN A 117 2.51 -16.25 8.77
C GLN A 117 3.15 -14.93 9.22
N PHE A 118 2.71 -13.79 8.65
CA PHE A 118 3.12 -12.47 9.10
C PHE A 118 2.82 -12.25 10.59
N CYS A 119 1.63 -12.61 11.07
CA CYS A 119 1.31 -12.49 12.49
C CYS A 119 2.16 -13.40 13.38
N THR A 120 2.47 -14.62 12.92
CA THR A 120 3.42 -15.50 13.61
C THR A 120 4.79 -14.84 13.74
N GLU A 121 5.28 -14.22 12.66
CA GLU A 121 6.55 -13.49 12.66
C GLU A 121 6.50 -12.28 13.59
N GLU A 122 5.42 -11.49 13.58
CA GLU A 122 5.25 -10.31 14.46
C GLU A 122 5.32 -10.71 15.94
N PHE A 123 4.60 -11.78 16.34
CA PHE A 123 4.59 -12.29 17.71
C PHE A 123 5.90 -12.98 18.14
N SER A 124 6.75 -13.39 17.19
CA SER A 124 8.08 -13.94 17.48
C SER A 124 9.14 -12.87 17.80
N THR A 125 8.75 -11.60 17.89
CA THR A 125 9.67 -10.49 18.17
C THR A 125 9.36 -9.82 19.51
N MET A 126 10.31 -9.06 20.04
CA MET A 126 10.10 -8.22 21.24
C MET A 126 9.36 -6.91 20.93
N THR A 127 9.03 -6.64 19.65
CA THR A 127 8.26 -5.45 19.27
C THR A 127 6.76 -5.74 19.37
N GLY A 128 5.96 -4.71 19.65
CA GLY A 128 4.50 -4.84 19.56
C GLY A 128 4.09 -5.31 18.16
N ALA A 129 3.23 -6.32 18.12
CA ALA A 129 2.73 -6.87 16.87
C ALA A 129 1.82 -5.88 16.13
N TYR A 130 1.73 -6.03 14.81
CA TYR A 130 0.77 -5.32 13.98
C TYR A 130 -0.65 -5.47 14.55
N VAL A 131 -1.41 -4.37 14.61
CA VAL A 131 -2.68 -4.29 15.36
C VAL A 131 -3.67 -5.40 14.98
N CYS A 132 -3.83 -5.70 13.69
CA CYS A 132 -4.74 -6.74 13.22
C CYS A 132 -4.33 -8.17 13.62
N CYS A 133 -3.08 -8.39 14.03
CA CYS A 133 -2.65 -9.69 14.55
C CYS A 133 -3.22 -9.98 15.94
N GLY A 134 -3.71 -8.97 16.67
CA GLY A 134 -4.41 -9.15 17.95
C GLY A 134 -5.83 -9.71 17.81
N ASP A 135 -6.45 -9.56 16.63
CA ASP A 135 -7.78 -10.06 16.34
C ASP A 135 -7.77 -11.56 16.01
N ARG A 136 -8.96 -12.20 16.03
CA ARG A 136 -9.12 -13.64 15.78
C ARG A 136 -10.24 -13.93 14.79
N GLY A 137 -10.10 -15.03 14.05
CA GLY A 137 -11.10 -15.48 13.09
C GLY A 137 -11.42 -14.41 12.05
N ASP A 138 -12.70 -14.23 11.73
CA ASP A 138 -13.12 -13.27 10.70
C ASP A 138 -12.82 -11.81 11.05
N ALA A 139 -12.72 -11.46 12.33
CA ALA A 139 -12.36 -10.11 12.76
C ALA A 139 -10.92 -9.74 12.32
N GLN A 140 -10.01 -10.71 12.32
CA GLN A 140 -8.65 -10.51 11.84
C GLN A 140 -8.63 -10.17 10.36
N TRP A 141 -9.38 -10.92 9.55
CA TRP A 141 -9.49 -10.66 8.11
C TRP A 141 -10.17 -9.33 7.82
N ALA A 142 -11.22 -8.99 8.57
CA ALA A 142 -11.87 -7.69 8.47
C ALA A 142 -10.92 -6.54 8.80
N CYS A 143 -10.07 -6.67 9.84
CA CYS A 143 -9.08 -5.67 10.19
C CYS A 143 -8.07 -5.46 9.06
N PHE A 144 -7.48 -6.54 8.53
CA PHE A 144 -6.54 -6.45 7.41
C PHE A 144 -7.17 -5.94 6.11
N ASN A 145 -8.49 -6.03 5.97
CA ASN A 145 -9.20 -5.56 4.78
C ASN A 145 -9.92 -4.21 4.98
N ARG A 146 -9.62 -3.46 6.06
CA ARG A 146 -10.31 -2.22 6.39
C ARG A 146 -9.69 -0.99 5.72
N GLU A 147 -8.39 -0.83 5.87
CA GLU A 147 -7.63 0.34 5.38
C GLU A 147 -6.61 -0.17 4.35
N LEU A 148 -6.96 -0.03 3.07
CA LEU A 148 -6.24 -0.63 1.96
C LEU A 148 -5.45 0.44 1.20
N PRO A 149 -4.11 0.47 1.28
CA PRO A 149 -3.29 1.44 0.56
C PRO A 149 -3.34 1.26 -0.96
N ASN A 150 -3.58 0.03 -1.44
CA ASN A 150 -3.72 -0.30 -2.86
C ASN A 150 -4.83 -1.35 -3.07
N PRO A 151 -6.11 -0.96 -3.07
CA PRO A 151 -7.25 -1.89 -3.14
C PRO A 151 -7.36 -2.64 -4.48
N ASN A 152 -6.87 -2.03 -5.56
CA ASN A 152 -7.02 -2.54 -6.92
C ASN A 152 -5.75 -3.20 -7.47
N TYR A 153 -4.69 -3.30 -6.67
CA TYR A 153 -3.39 -3.81 -7.11
C TYR A 153 -2.79 -3.02 -8.28
N ASP A 154 -3.01 -1.70 -8.29
CA ASP A 154 -2.51 -0.79 -9.31
C ASP A 154 -0.98 -0.88 -9.38
N PRO A 155 -0.40 -0.95 -10.59
CA PRO A 155 1.04 -1.00 -10.77
C PRO A 155 1.65 0.40 -10.64
N THR A 156 2.90 0.46 -10.23
CA THR A 156 3.71 1.67 -10.32
C THR A 156 4.11 1.91 -11.78
N PRO A 157 3.74 3.05 -12.40
CA PRO A 157 4.09 3.33 -13.79
C PRO A 157 5.60 3.32 -14.03
N GLY A 158 6.04 2.60 -15.07
CA GLY A 158 7.46 2.51 -15.46
C GLY A 158 8.33 1.64 -14.54
N TYR A 159 7.77 1.03 -13.50
CA TYR A 159 8.48 0.09 -12.63
C TYR A 159 8.40 -1.34 -13.18
N ILE A 160 9.50 -2.09 -13.02
CA ILE A 160 9.57 -3.53 -13.29
C ILE A 160 10.13 -4.22 -12.05
N ALA A 161 9.40 -5.20 -11.55
CA ALA A 161 9.78 -5.95 -10.37
C ALA A 161 11.10 -6.69 -10.59
N PRO A 162 12.08 -6.56 -9.68
CA PRO A 162 13.24 -7.43 -9.71
C PRO A 162 12.81 -8.87 -9.41
N PRO A 163 13.57 -9.87 -9.88
CA PRO A 163 13.33 -11.25 -9.49
C PRO A 163 13.45 -11.38 -7.98
N VAL A 164 12.46 -12.02 -7.36
CA VAL A 164 12.49 -12.43 -5.95
C VAL A 164 12.54 -13.95 -5.86
N PRO A 165 13.16 -14.52 -4.82
CA PRO A 165 13.08 -15.95 -4.57
C PRO A 165 11.62 -16.42 -4.52
N VAL A 166 11.37 -17.60 -5.09
CA VAL A 166 10.07 -18.27 -4.96
C VAL A 166 9.88 -18.63 -3.49
N GLU A 167 8.75 -18.23 -2.91
CA GLU A 167 8.40 -18.65 -1.56
C GLU A 167 7.77 -20.04 -1.54
N PRO A 168 8.41 -21.04 -0.90
CA PRO A 168 7.89 -22.40 -0.84
C PRO A 168 6.76 -22.52 0.19
N GLY A 169 6.20 -23.72 0.30
CA GLY A 169 5.31 -24.10 1.40
C GLY A 169 3.86 -23.66 1.24
N PHE A 170 3.47 -23.11 0.09
CA PHE A 170 2.07 -22.83 -0.21
C PHE A 170 1.39 -24.00 -0.89
N THR A 171 0.28 -24.43 -0.29
CA THR A 171 -0.72 -25.28 -0.89
C THR A 171 -2.10 -24.68 -0.60
N PHE A 172 -3.07 -24.96 -1.45
CA PHE A 172 -4.45 -24.51 -1.25
C PHE A 172 -5.40 -25.71 -1.32
N ASN A 173 -6.47 -25.64 -0.54
CA ASN A 173 -7.54 -26.62 -0.56
C ASN A 173 -8.50 -26.32 -1.71
N ALA A 174 -9.23 -27.34 -2.18
CA ALA A 174 -10.30 -27.13 -3.13
C ALA A 174 -11.38 -26.20 -2.55
N CYS A 175 -11.86 -25.32 -3.42
CA CYS A 175 -13.19 -24.72 -3.36
C CYS A 175 -14.02 -25.38 -4.47
#